data_AF-A0A497JIE1-F1
#
_entry.id   AF-A0A497JIE1-F1
#
_cell.length_a   1.000
_cell.length_b   1.000
_cell.length_c   1.000
_cell.angle_alpha   90.00
_cell.angle_beta   90.00
_cell.angle_gamma   90.00
#
_symmetry.space_group_name_H-M   'P 1'
#
loop_
_entity.id
_entity.type
_entity.pdbx_description
1 polymer ?
#
loop_
_entity_poly.entity_id
_entity_poly.type
_entity_poly.pdbx_seq_one_letter_code
_entity_poly.pdbx_strand_id
1 'polypeptide(L)' 'MYRTYIGIKDEETKNKLESICRDINQRDPTFRFAIRPSTLPKYKWLLIVGSPDKDTAHRRGMWLIKKTGIEGLLYWVKPR' A
#
# COMPACT_ATOMS: atom_id res chain seq x y z
N MET A 1 8.68 -2.41 13.95
CA MET A 1 7.42 -2.21 13.20
C MET A 1 7.70 -1.33 11.99
N TYR A 2 7.30 -1.76 10.80
CA TYR A 2 7.59 -1.07 9.53
C TYR A 2 6.30 -0.64 8.85
N ARG A 3 6.39 0.37 8.00
CA ARG A 3 5.29 0.87 7.20
C ARG A 3 5.69 0.88 5.72
N THR A 4 4.88 0.23 4.91
CA THR A 4 4.95 0.34 3.46
C THR A 4 4.04 1.47 3.03
N TYR A 5 4.56 2.35 2.21
CA TYR A 5 3.84 3.47 1.64
C TYR A 5 3.83 3.31 0.13
N ILE A 6 2.67 3.52 -0.47
CA ILE A 6 2.45 3.34 -1.90
C ILE A 6 1.80 4.61 -2.43
N GLY A 7 2.46 5.27 -3.39
CA GLY A 7 1.98 6.50 -4.00
C GLY A 7 1.00 6.21 -5.13
N ILE A 8 -0.20 6.79 -5.06
CA ILE A 8 -1.30 6.54 -5.99
C ILE A 8 -1.70 7.85 -6.67
N LYS A 9 -1.79 7.85 -8.00
CA LYS A 9 -2.12 9.03 -8.81
C LYS A 9 -3.61 9.13 -9.13
N ASP A 10 -4.26 7.99 -9.32
CA ASP A 10 -5.62 7.88 -9.84
C ASP A 10 -6.56 7.22 -8.83
N GLU A 11 -7.83 7.61 -8.88
CA GLU A 11 -8.84 7.10 -7.96
C GLU A 11 -9.21 5.63 -8.26
N GLU A 12 -9.15 5.21 -9.52
CA GLU A 12 -9.37 3.81 -9.90
C GLU A 12 -8.35 2.89 -9.22
N THR A 13 -7.07 3.26 -9.26
CA THR A 13 -5.99 2.56 -8.58
C THR A 13 -6.20 2.51 -7.07
N LYS A 14 -6.66 3.62 -6.50
CA LYS A 14 -7.00 3.70 -5.07
C LYS A 14 -8.09 2.71 -4.71
N ASN A 15 -9.19 2.67 -5.47
CA ASN A 15 -10.31 1.75 -5.21
C ASN A 15 -9.90 0.27 -5.40
N LYS A 16 -9.09 -0.05 -6.42
CA LYS A 16 -8.51 -1.39 -6.61
C LYS A 16 -7.66 -1.81 -5.42
N LEU A 17 -6.72 -0.96 -5.00
CA LEU A 17 -5.84 -1.24 -3.86
C LEU A 17 -6.63 -1.35 -2.55
N GLU A 18 -7.61 -0.48 -2.33
CA GLU A 18 -8.48 -0.52 -1.16
C GLU A 18 -9.23 -1.86 -1.07
N SER A 19 -9.82 -2.31 -2.18
CA SER A 19 -10.53 -3.59 -2.25
C SER A 19 -9.59 -4.77 -1.94
N ILE A 20 -8.40 -4.79 -2.55
CA ILE A 20 -7.39 -5.84 -2.29
C ILE A 20 -6.94 -5.83 -0.82
N CYS A 21 -6.62 -4.66 -0.28
CA CYS A 21 -6.22 -4.51 1.13
C CYS A 21 -7.34 -4.93 2.09
N ARG A 22 -8.61 -4.66 1.73
CA ARG A 22 -9.77 -5.07 2.52
C ARG A 22 -9.98 -6.59 2.50
N ASP A 23 -9.83 -7.25 1.36
CA ASP A 23 -9.88 -8.72 1.25
C ASP A 23 -8.78 -9.37 2.10
N ILE A 24 -7.56 -8.81 2.07
CA ILE A 24 -6.46 -9.29 2.92
C ILE A 24 -6.79 -9.08 4.40
N ASN A 25 -7.26 -7.90 4.79
CA ASN A 25 -7.61 -7.61 6.19
C ASN A 25 -8.76 -8.52 6.71
N GLN A 26 -9.67 -8.95 5.83
CA GLN A 26 -10.69 -9.93 6.18
C GLN A 26 -10.10 -11.33 6.45
N ARG A 27 -9.06 -11.72 5.71
CA ARG A 27 -8.38 -13.02 5.89
C ARG A 27 -7.32 -13.00 6.99
N ASP A 28 -6.67 -11.86 7.17
CA ASP A 28 -5.58 -11.60 8.12
C ASP A 28 -5.86 -10.32 8.90
N PRO A 29 -6.47 -10.39 10.10
CA PRO A 29 -6.80 -9.21 10.91
C PRO A 29 -5.56 -8.48 11.44
N THR A 30 -4.36 -9.08 11.29
CA THR A 30 -3.09 -8.41 11.61
C THR A 30 -2.68 -7.41 10.52
N PHE A 31 -3.28 -7.48 9.33
CA PHE A 31 -3.04 -6.59 8.21
C PHE A 31 -3.74 -5.23 8.38
N ARG A 32 -3.06 -4.30 9.06
CA ARG A 32 -3.57 -2.93 9.21
C ARG A 32 -3.13 -2.07 8.04
N PHE A 33 -4.09 -1.47 7.33
CA PHE A 33 -3.83 -0.50 6.27
C PHE A 33 -4.65 0.77 6.44
N ALA A 34 -4.21 1.85 5.81
CA ALA A 34 -4.90 3.13 5.76
C ALA A 34 -4.60 3.82 4.44
N ILE A 35 -5.61 4.44 3.83
CA ILE A 35 -5.43 5.28 2.64
C ILE A 35 -5.67 6.73 3.07
N ARG A 36 -4.73 7.61 2.76
CA ARG A 36 -4.79 9.04 3.09
C ARG A 36 -4.55 9.88 1.84
N PRO A 37 -5.10 11.10 1.77
CA PRO A 37 -4.68 12.05 0.74
C PRO A 37 -3.19 12.30 0.87
N SER A 38 -2.49 12.32 -0.26
CA SER A 38 -1.06 12.54 -0.31
C SER A 38 -0.75 14.03 -0.29
N THR A 39 0.28 14.44 0.46
CA THR A 39 0.83 15.80 0.45
C THR A 39 1.85 16.00 -0.66
N LEU A 40 2.30 14.93 -1.32
CA LEU A 40 3.23 15.01 -2.44
C LEU A 40 2.46 15.40 -3.71
N PRO A 41 2.87 16.43 -4.46
CA PRO A 41 2.16 16.88 -5.67
C PRO A 41 2.11 15.81 -6.77
N LYS A 42 3.00 14.80 -6.71
CA LYS A 42 3.09 13.70 -7.67
C LYS A 42 2.01 12.62 -7.47
N TYR A 43 1.40 12.53 -6.29
CA TYR A 43 0.43 11.48 -5.95
C TYR A 43 -0.79 12.11 -5.29
N LYS A 44 -2.00 11.70 -5.67
CA LYS A 44 -3.25 12.16 -5.03
C LYS A 44 -3.50 11.43 -3.71
N TRP A 45 -3.15 10.15 -3.64
CA TRP A 45 -3.39 9.29 -2.49
C TRP A 45 -2.13 8.55 -2.08
N LEU A 46 -2.06 8.21 -0.80
CA LEU A 46 -1.00 7.44 -0.18
C LEU A 46 -1.63 6.28 0.58
N LEU A 47 -1.34 5.07 0.12
CA LEU A 47 -1.68 3.84 0.85
C LEU A 47 -0.56 3.53 1.83
N ILE A 48 -0.92 3.30 3.09
CA ILE A 48 -0.03 3.02 4.20
C ILE A 48 -0.39 1.64 4.72
N VAL A 49 0.54 0.70 4.70
CA VAL A 49 0.36 -0.67 5.19
C VAL A 49 1.33 -0.92 6.34
N GLY A 50 0.79 -1.25 7.51
CA GLY A 50 1.58 -1.65 8.68
C GLY A 50 2.05 -3.09 8.55
N SER A 51 3.31 -3.34 8.84
CA SER A 51 3.89 -4.69 8.89
C SER A 51 4.81 -4.84 10.11
N PRO A 52 4.97 -6.06 10.64
CA PRO A 52 5.84 -6.30 11.79
C PRO A 52 7.32 -6.02 11.42
N ASP A 53 7.75 -6.57 10.29
CA ASP A 53 9.14 -6.58 9.82
C ASP A 53 9.32 -5.92 8.45
N LYS A 54 10.56 -5.52 8.16
CA LYS A 54 10.94 -4.92 6.89
C LYS A 54 10.71 -5.87 5.71
N ASP A 55 11.06 -7.14 5.85
CA ASP A 55 10.90 -8.14 4.78
C ASP A 55 9.42 -8.32 4.42
N THR A 56 8.57 -8.49 5.44
CA THR A 56 7.11 -8.56 5.28
C THR A 56 6.54 -7.31 4.60
N ALA A 57 7.00 -6.12 5.01
CA ALA A 57 6.61 -4.85 4.38
C ALA A 57 6.99 -4.79 2.89
N HIS A 58 8.21 -5.20 2.53
CA HIS A 58 8.69 -5.22 1.14
C HIS A 58 7.93 -6.25 0.30
N ARG A 59 7.75 -7.48 0.81
CA ARG A 59 6.98 -8.53 0.11
C ARG A 59 5.56 -8.09 -0.18
N ARG A 60 4.87 -7.50 0.80
CA ARG A 60 3.51 -6.95 0.64
C ARG A 60 3.47 -5.83 -0.41
N GLY A 61 4.42 -4.88 -0.35
CA GLY A 61 4.51 -3.79 -1.33
C GLY A 61 4.72 -4.29 -2.76
N MET A 62 5.69 -5.19 -2.95
CA MET A 62 5.99 -5.80 -4.25
C MET A 62 4.80 -6.60 -4.78
N TRP A 63 4.16 -7.40 -3.92
CA TRP A 63 2.99 -8.18 -4.30
C TRP A 63 1.82 -7.27 -4.70
N LEU A 64 1.57 -6.19 -3.97
CA LEU A 64 0.50 -5.23 -4.29
C LEU A 64 0.72 -4.60 -5.67
N ILE A 65 1.93 -4.12 -5.96
CA ILE A 65 2.25 -3.54 -7.27
C ILE A 65 2.05 -4.58 -8.37
N LYS A 66 2.60 -5.78 -8.20
CA LYS A 66 2.46 -6.87 -9.18
C LYS A 66 1.00 -7.28 -9.39
N LYS A 67 0.19 -7.30 -8.32
CA LYS A 67 -1.22 -7.65 -8.36
C LYS A 67 -2.05 -6.58 -9.09
N THR A 68 -1.70 -5.31 -8.90
CA THR A 68 -2.38 -4.22 -9.61
C THR A 68 -1.99 -4.13 -11.09
N GLY A 69 -0.80 -4.62 -11.46
CA GLY A 69 -0.30 -4.55 -12.85
C GLY A 69 -0.05 -3.12 -13.33
N ILE A 70 0.05 -2.15 -12.42
CA ILE A 70 0.21 -0.75 -12.78
C ILE A 70 1.69 -0.44 -12.89
N GLU A 71 2.11 -0.08 -14.09
CA GLU A 71 3.49 0.35 -14.35
C GLU A 71 3.76 1.74 -13.75
N GLY A 72 4.95 1.91 -13.16
CA GLY A 72 5.37 3.18 -12.54
C GLY A 72 4.83 3.43 -11.13
N LEU A 73 4.18 2.44 -10.53
CA LEU A 73 3.75 2.49 -9.13
C LEU A 73 4.96 2.25 -8.22
N LEU A 74 5.28 3.24 -7.39
CA LEU A 74 6.44 3.21 -6.51
C LEU A 74 5.99 2.97 -5.07
N TYR A 75 6.77 2.19 -4.34
CA TYR A 75 6.59 1.96 -2.92
C TYR A 75 7.85 2.27 -2.14
N TRP A 76 7.68 2.69 -0.89
CA TRP A 76 8.76 2.92 0.05
C TRP A 76 8.44 2.26 1.38
N VAL A 77 9.41 1.56 1.94
CA VAL A 77 9.31 0.96 3.27
C VAL A 77 10.10 1.82 4.24
N LYS A 78 9.47 2.28 5.32
CA LYS A 78 10.14 2.99 6.41
C LYS A 78 9.94 2.29 7.74
N PRO A 79 10.96 2.25 8.61
CA PRO A 79 10.75 1.92 10.01
C PRO A 79 9.80 2.96 10.63
N ARG A 80 8.93 2.50 11.54
CA ARG A 80 8.03 3.36 12.31
C ARG A 80 8.79 4.16 13.35
#